data_AF-A0A7R8H9B4-F1
#
_entry.id   AF-A0A7R8H9B4-F1
#
_cell.length_a   1.000
_cell.length_b   1.000
_cell.length_c   1.000
_cell.angle_alpha   90.00
_cell.angle_beta   90.00
_cell.angle_gamma   90.00
#
_symmetry.space_group_name_H-M   'P 1'
#
loop_
_entity.id
_entity.type
_entity.pdbx_description
1 polymer ?
#
loop_
_entity_poly.entity_id
_entity_poly.type
_entity_poly.pdbx_seq_one_letter_code
_entity_poly.pdbx_strand_id
1 'polypeptide(L)'
;MCSSPDAFSEIKEARSSSNDISFIFLNYIRLNATKYVFTDISFGIHDRERLITLKNCEQFEPDHPLYLQTANAVFEHADQHRQYDVLWSTRFYGPLIYTLAMKNSIDNILIHYFIKKDVDSALRVLRVYGEIHDLNSLKELKNENDELIHKYLDNYSSKKSKVQKSYETMLELLKKDKEAMEAKKRAHGSRRPTAFSNLTSAEFH
;
A
#
# COMPACT_ATOMS: atom_id res chain seq x y z
N MET A 1 8.00 20.91 -50.04
CA MET A 1 7.52 19.52 -50.13
C MET A 1 8.62 18.60 -49.63
N CYS A 2 8.56 18.21 -48.36
CA CYS A 2 9.33 17.09 -47.80
C CYS A 2 8.40 16.41 -46.80
N SER A 3 7.78 15.31 -47.22
CA SER A 3 7.04 14.42 -46.33
C SER A 3 8.07 13.51 -45.66
N SER A 4 8.28 13.67 -44.36
CA SER A 4 8.99 12.66 -43.57
C SER A 4 8.05 11.49 -43.29
N PRO A 5 8.51 10.23 -43.32
CA PRO A 5 7.67 9.10 -42.98
C PRO A 5 7.23 9.19 -41.52
N ASP A 6 5.92 9.15 -41.30
CA ASP A 6 5.31 9.14 -39.96
C ASP A 6 5.80 7.92 -39.17
N ALA A 7 6.50 8.17 -38.07
CA ALA A 7 6.91 7.15 -37.08
C ALA A 7 5.73 6.38 -36.44
N PHE A 8 4.49 6.70 -36.84
CA PHE A 8 3.26 6.04 -36.41
C PHE A 8 2.94 4.74 -37.16
N SER A 9 3.55 4.49 -38.32
CA SER A 9 3.30 3.25 -39.07
C SER A 9 4.11 2.05 -38.53
N GLU A 10 5.30 2.26 -37.99
CA GLU A 10 6.15 1.20 -37.43
C GLU A 10 5.62 0.65 -36.09
N ILE A 11 4.86 1.45 -35.34
CA ILE A 11 4.30 1.04 -34.04
C ILE A 11 3.14 0.04 -34.21
N LYS A 12 2.53 -0.05 -35.40
CA LYS A 12 1.44 -1.00 -35.66
C LYS A 12 1.92 -2.45 -35.81
N GLU A 13 3.19 -2.67 -36.11
CA GLU A 13 3.73 -4.01 -36.38
C GLU A 13 4.20 -4.75 -35.12
N ALA A 14 4.36 -4.06 -34.00
CA ALA A 14 4.65 -4.65 -32.69
C ALA A 14 3.41 -5.24 -31.97
N ARG A 15 2.26 -5.34 -32.66
CA ARG A 15 0.99 -5.79 -32.07
C ARG A 15 0.84 -7.31 -31.91
N SER A 16 1.93 -8.07 -32.02
CA SER A 16 1.89 -9.54 -31.99
C SER A 16 3.00 -10.16 -31.13
N SER A 17 3.08 -9.79 -29.86
CA SER A 17 3.52 -10.76 -28.85
C SER A 17 2.94 -10.41 -27.48
N SER A 18 2.03 -11.27 -27.05
CA SER A 18 1.55 -11.43 -25.68
C SER A 18 2.71 -11.33 -24.67
N ASN A 19 2.49 -10.58 -23.57
CA ASN A 19 3.36 -10.33 -22.40
C ASN A 19 4.04 -8.95 -22.29
N ASP A 20 3.61 -7.96 -23.07
CA ASP A 20 4.18 -6.61 -22.95
C ASP A 20 3.76 -5.94 -21.64
N ILE A 21 4.72 -5.71 -20.74
CA ILE A 21 4.52 -5.16 -19.39
C ILE A 21 3.82 -3.80 -19.43
N SER A 22 4.12 -3.00 -20.46
CA SER A 22 3.42 -1.75 -20.76
C SER A 22 1.93 -1.99 -21.00
N PHE A 23 1.56 -3.02 -21.76
CA PHE A 23 0.16 -3.33 -22.03
C PHE A 23 -0.61 -3.74 -20.76
N ILE A 24 0.02 -4.48 -19.84
CA ILE A 24 -0.62 -4.86 -18.56
C ILE A 24 -0.81 -3.62 -17.67
N PHE A 25 0.21 -2.75 -17.58
CA PHE A 25 0.11 -1.50 -16.84
C PHE A 25 -0.97 -0.57 -17.41
N LEU A 26 -1.00 -0.42 -18.74
CA LEU A 26 -2.00 0.39 -19.44
C LEU A 26 -3.41 -0.18 -19.25
N ASN A 27 -3.60 -1.49 -19.34
CA ASN A 27 -4.88 -2.12 -19.03
C ASN A 27 -5.28 -1.94 -17.56
N TYR A 28 -4.35 -2.07 -16.61
CA TYR A 28 -4.65 -1.87 -15.19
C TYR A 28 -5.04 -0.41 -14.88
N ILE A 29 -4.32 0.57 -15.43
CA ILE A 29 -4.68 1.99 -15.29
C ILE A 29 -6.03 2.25 -15.96
N ARG A 30 -6.25 1.72 -17.17
CA ARG A 30 -7.49 1.88 -17.94
C ARG A 30 -8.69 1.25 -17.23
N LEU A 31 -8.55 0.05 -16.66
CA LEU A 31 -9.60 -0.62 -15.89
C LEU A 31 -9.93 0.10 -14.59
N ASN A 32 -8.94 0.65 -13.89
CA ASN A 32 -9.17 1.49 -12.71
C ASN A 32 -9.73 2.88 -13.06
N ALA A 33 -9.58 3.33 -14.31
CA ALA A 33 -10.24 4.53 -14.81
C ALA A 33 -11.73 4.29 -15.16
N THR A 34 -12.13 3.07 -15.51
CA THR A 34 -13.47 2.77 -16.05
C THR A 34 -14.24 1.71 -15.27
N LYS A 35 -14.67 2.03 -14.03
CA LYS A 35 -15.98 1.59 -13.46
C LYS A 35 -16.27 2.18 -12.08
N TYR A 36 -15.24 2.61 -11.36
CA TYR A 36 -15.38 3.35 -10.10
C TYR A 36 -14.80 4.74 -10.30
N VAL A 37 -15.67 5.72 -10.51
CA VAL A 37 -15.28 7.13 -10.40
C VAL A 37 -15.15 7.41 -8.91
N PHE A 38 -13.97 7.18 -8.35
CA PHE A 38 -13.57 7.89 -7.14
C PHE A 38 -13.39 9.36 -7.55
N THR A 39 -14.50 10.09 -7.56
CA THR A 39 -14.43 11.55 -7.57
C THR A 39 -13.73 11.92 -6.29
N ASP A 40 -12.49 12.36 -6.43
CA ASP A 40 -11.77 12.98 -5.32
C ASP A 40 -12.58 14.23 -4.95
N ILE A 41 -13.22 14.23 -3.78
CA ILE A 41 -13.83 15.41 -3.15
C ILE A 41 -12.69 16.30 -2.63
N SER A 42 -11.82 16.74 -3.54
CA SER A 42 -10.86 17.82 -3.29
C SER A 42 -11.58 19.18 -3.39
N PHE A 43 -12.78 19.30 -2.82
CA PHE A 43 -13.47 20.59 -2.72
C PHE A 43 -12.78 21.40 -1.61
N GLY A 44 -11.81 22.23 -1.99
CA GLY A 44 -11.05 23.10 -1.07
C GLY A 44 -9.53 23.00 -1.14
N ILE A 45 -8.96 22.11 -1.98
CA ILE A 45 -7.50 22.05 -2.18
C ILE A 45 -7.12 23.05 -3.28
N HIS A 46 -6.29 24.05 -2.95
CA HIS A 46 -5.80 25.01 -3.93
C HIS A 46 -4.98 24.30 -5.03
N ASP A 47 -5.01 24.80 -6.27
CA ASP A 47 -4.29 24.20 -7.41
C ASP A 47 -2.79 24.00 -7.19
N ARG A 48 -2.19 24.71 -6.23
CA ARG A 48 -0.78 24.54 -5.83
C ARG A 48 -0.52 23.29 -4.98
N GLU A 49 -1.56 22.77 -4.31
CA GLU A 49 -1.50 21.60 -3.43
C GLU A 49 -2.01 20.32 -4.13
N ARG A 50 -2.58 20.45 -5.33
CA ARG A 50 -2.99 19.32 -6.14
C ARG A 50 -1.77 18.49 -6.56
N LEU A 51 -1.81 17.19 -6.24
CA LEU A 51 -0.77 16.22 -6.60
C LEU A 51 -0.44 16.29 -8.10
N ILE A 52 0.85 16.27 -8.43
CA ILE A 52 1.35 16.35 -9.82
C ILE A 52 0.70 15.26 -10.69
N THR A 53 0.46 14.07 -10.13
CA THR A 53 -0.19 12.95 -10.83
C THR A 53 -1.65 13.23 -11.21
N LEU A 54 -2.38 14.03 -10.42
CA LEU A 54 -3.75 14.45 -10.77
C LEU A 54 -3.77 15.38 -11.98
N LYS A 55 -2.83 16.34 -12.05
CA LYS A 55 -2.70 17.26 -13.18
C LYS A 55 -2.34 16.52 -14.47
N ASN A 56 -1.48 15.51 -14.39
CA ASN A 56 -1.11 14.70 -15.57
C ASN A 56 -2.30 13.93 -16.15
N CYS A 57 -3.20 13.42 -15.31
CA CYS A 57 -4.40 12.72 -15.79
C CYS A 57 -5.39 13.65 -16.51
N GLU A 58 -5.37 14.95 -16.22
CA GLU A 58 -6.22 15.93 -16.92
C GLU A 58 -5.63 16.33 -18.27
N GLN A 59 -4.30 16.30 -18.39
CA GLN A 59 -3.57 16.77 -19.57
C GLN A 59 -3.28 15.68 -20.60
N PHE A 60 -3.14 14.43 -20.15
CA PHE A 60 -2.70 13.33 -20.99
C PHE A 60 -3.56 12.08 -20.80
N GLU A 61 -3.74 11.33 -21.89
CA GLU A 61 -4.35 10.01 -21.82
C GLU A 61 -3.46 9.03 -21.04
N PRO A 62 -4.05 7.99 -20.41
CA PRO A 62 -3.30 6.95 -19.68
C PRO A 62 -2.19 6.28 -20.49
N ASP A 63 -2.37 6.13 -21.79
CA ASP A 63 -1.44 5.47 -22.70
C ASP A 63 -0.34 6.42 -23.21
N HIS A 64 -0.43 7.72 -22.87
CA HIS A 64 0.49 8.73 -23.34
C HIS A 64 1.87 8.59 -22.65
N PRO A 65 3.00 8.65 -23.39
CA PRO A 65 4.33 8.43 -22.81
C PRO A 65 4.68 9.41 -21.69
N LEU A 66 4.31 10.70 -21.81
CA LEU A 66 4.54 11.69 -20.75
C LEU A 66 3.74 11.40 -19.46
N TYR A 67 2.55 10.80 -19.59
CA TYR A 67 1.77 10.38 -18.44
C TYR A 67 2.52 9.29 -17.67
N LEU A 68 2.97 8.25 -18.38
CA LEU A 68 3.70 7.13 -17.79
C LEU A 68 5.02 7.56 -17.16
N GLN A 69 5.80 8.40 -17.86
CA GLN A 69 7.07 8.93 -17.36
C GLN A 69 6.85 9.71 -16.07
N THR A 70 5.88 10.62 -16.04
CA THR A 70 5.65 11.46 -14.86
C THR A 70 5.07 10.65 -13.71
N ALA A 71 4.16 9.71 -13.98
CA ALA A 71 3.65 8.80 -12.95
C ALA A 71 4.77 7.96 -12.33
N ASN A 72 5.66 7.38 -13.15
CA ASN A 72 6.80 6.61 -12.67
C ASN A 72 7.78 7.46 -11.87
N ALA A 73 8.06 8.69 -12.29
CA ALA A 73 8.91 9.61 -11.54
C ALA A 73 8.32 9.95 -10.15
N VAL A 74 6.99 10.16 -10.07
CA VAL A 74 6.30 10.37 -8.79
C VAL A 74 6.39 9.14 -7.90
N PHE A 75 6.18 7.95 -8.45
CA PHE A 75 6.25 6.70 -7.69
C PHE A 75 7.66 6.41 -7.17
N GLU A 76 8.68 6.65 -7.98
CA GLU A 76 10.08 6.54 -7.57
C GLU A 76 10.42 7.53 -6.46
N HIS A 77 9.96 8.77 -6.59
CA HIS A 77 10.15 9.79 -5.56
C HIS A 77 9.48 9.38 -4.24
N ALA A 78 8.24 8.87 -4.30
CA ALA A 78 7.51 8.38 -3.14
C ALA A 78 8.23 7.21 -2.46
N ASP A 79 8.79 6.27 -3.24
CA ASP A 79 9.56 5.14 -2.72
C ASP A 79 10.88 5.55 -2.07
N GLN A 80 11.63 6.45 -2.71
CA GLN A 80 12.90 6.97 -2.19
C GLN A 80 12.74 7.65 -0.83
N HIS A 81 11.63 8.37 -0.63
CA HIS A 81 11.34 9.10 0.59
C HIS A 81 10.44 8.32 1.57
N ARG A 82 9.98 7.12 1.19
CA ARG A 82 9.01 6.30 1.93
C ARG A 82 7.72 7.05 2.28
N GLN A 83 7.24 7.90 1.38
CA GLN A 83 6.05 8.75 1.58
C GLN A 83 4.81 8.16 0.89
N TYR A 84 4.50 6.90 1.21
CA TYR A 84 3.37 6.19 0.59
C TYR A 84 2.00 6.72 1.04
N ASP A 85 1.94 7.35 2.21
CA ASP A 85 0.71 7.85 2.82
C ASP A 85 0.03 8.94 2.00
N VAL A 86 0.83 9.73 1.28
CA VAL A 86 0.34 10.77 0.37
C VAL A 86 -0.53 10.19 -0.73
N LEU A 87 -0.26 8.94 -1.13
CA LEU A 87 -0.96 8.26 -2.22
C LEU A 87 -1.99 7.25 -1.73
N TRP A 88 -1.94 6.80 -0.48
CA TRP A 88 -2.73 5.66 0.07
C TRP A 88 -4.23 5.76 -0.18
N SER A 89 -4.82 6.95 -0.05
CA SER A 89 -6.26 7.18 -0.26
C SER A 89 -6.58 7.78 -1.62
N THR A 90 -5.70 7.59 -2.61
CA THR A 90 -5.88 8.09 -3.97
C THR A 90 -5.95 6.92 -4.95
N ARG A 91 -6.51 7.18 -6.14
CA ARG A 91 -6.49 6.20 -7.25
C ARG A 91 -5.09 5.79 -7.70
N PHE A 92 -4.05 6.51 -7.29
CA PHE A 92 -2.65 6.25 -7.66
C PHE A 92 -1.97 5.21 -6.76
N TYR A 93 -2.59 4.82 -5.64
CA TYR A 93 -2.02 3.81 -4.77
C TYR A 93 -1.89 2.45 -5.45
N GLY A 94 -2.93 1.98 -6.15
CA GLY A 94 -2.89 0.72 -6.90
C GLY A 94 -1.75 0.68 -7.93
N PRO A 95 -1.68 1.66 -8.85
CA PRO A 95 -0.59 1.78 -9.82
C PRO A 95 0.80 1.86 -9.17
N LEU A 96 0.94 2.53 -8.02
CA LEU A 96 2.20 2.56 -7.26
C LEU A 96 2.63 1.15 -6.83
N ILE A 97 1.74 0.39 -6.18
CA ILE A 97 2.05 -0.99 -5.74
C ILE A 97 2.40 -1.87 -6.93
N TYR A 98 1.64 -1.76 -8.02
CA TYR A 98 1.89 -2.50 -9.24
C TYR A 98 3.28 -2.18 -9.81
N THR A 99 3.63 -0.90 -9.96
CA THR A 99 4.94 -0.49 -10.49
C THR A 99 6.08 -0.96 -9.58
N LEU A 100 5.92 -0.89 -8.26
CA LEU A 100 6.94 -1.37 -7.31
C LEU A 100 7.11 -2.89 -7.39
N ALA A 101 6.02 -3.64 -7.52
CA ALA A 101 6.04 -5.09 -7.64
C ALA A 101 6.68 -5.55 -8.96
N MET A 102 6.35 -4.90 -10.08
CA MET A 102 7.00 -5.12 -11.37
C MET A 102 8.51 -4.90 -11.31
N LYS A 103 8.96 -3.88 -10.57
CA LYS A 103 10.37 -3.54 -10.38
C LYS A 103 11.09 -4.39 -9.31
N ASN A 104 10.43 -5.37 -8.70
CA ASN A 104 10.95 -6.15 -7.58
C ASN A 104 11.43 -5.28 -6.39
N SER A 105 10.75 -4.15 -6.16
CA SER A 105 11.17 -3.09 -5.23
C SER A 105 10.19 -2.88 -4.07
N ILE A 106 9.51 -3.94 -3.63
CA ILE A 106 8.50 -3.83 -2.56
C ILE A 106 9.07 -3.78 -1.14
N ASP A 107 10.36 -4.07 -0.95
CA ASP A 107 11.01 -4.10 0.37
C ASP A 107 10.77 -2.81 1.19
N ASN A 108 10.84 -1.65 0.53
CA ASN A 108 10.72 -0.36 1.20
C ASN A 108 9.29 -0.12 1.74
N ILE A 109 8.27 -0.51 0.97
CA ILE A 109 6.89 -0.35 1.40
C ILE A 109 6.49 -1.38 2.46
N LEU A 110 7.07 -2.59 2.42
CA LEU A 110 6.90 -3.56 3.51
C LEU A 110 7.46 -3.02 4.83
N ILE A 111 8.66 -2.43 4.81
CA ILE A 111 9.24 -1.75 5.98
C ILE A 111 8.31 -0.65 6.49
N HIS A 112 7.74 0.16 5.59
CA HIS A 112 6.77 1.21 5.95
C HIS A 112 5.56 0.64 6.72
N TYR A 113 4.98 -0.45 6.22
CA TYR A 113 3.84 -1.09 6.86
C TYR A 113 4.19 -1.75 8.20
N PHE A 114 5.37 -2.37 8.31
CA PHE A 114 5.82 -2.94 9.59
C PHE A 114 6.06 -1.87 10.64
N ILE A 115 6.64 -0.72 10.27
CA ILE A 115 6.80 0.43 11.19
C ILE A 115 5.43 0.94 11.66
N LYS A 116 4.43 0.97 10.77
CA LYS A 116 3.06 1.36 11.09
C LYS A 116 2.26 0.33 11.87
N LYS A 117 2.83 -0.87 12.11
CA LYS A 117 2.14 -2.01 12.71
C LYS A 117 0.89 -2.46 11.91
N ASP A 118 0.88 -2.22 10.60
CA ASP A 118 -0.20 -2.64 9.70
C ASP A 118 0.23 -3.85 8.87
N VAL A 119 0.08 -5.02 9.48
CA VAL A 119 0.46 -6.31 8.86
C VAL A 119 -0.47 -6.67 7.71
N ASP A 120 -1.76 -6.33 7.80
CA ASP A 120 -2.74 -6.69 6.79
C ASP A 120 -2.43 -6.01 5.45
N SER A 121 -2.08 -4.73 5.48
CA SER A 121 -1.63 -4.03 4.27
C SER A 121 -0.33 -4.62 3.69
N ALA A 122 0.63 -5.00 4.55
CA ALA A 122 1.86 -5.66 4.10
C ALA A 122 1.57 -6.99 3.39
N LEU A 123 0.66 -7.81 3.93
CA LEU A 123 0.24 -9.08 3.34
C LEU A 123 -0.47 -8.89 2.00
N ARG A 124 -1.31 -7.86 1.87
CA ARG A 124 -1.97 -7.53 0.59
C ARG A 124 -0.94 -7.20 -0.50
N VAL A 125 0.10 -6.43 -0.16
CA VAL A 125 1.20 -6.12 -1.09
C VAL A 125 1.93 -7.40 -1.51
N LEU A 126 2.24 -8.29 -0.57
CA LEU A 126 2.90 -9.56 -0.88
C LEU A 126 2.05 -10.48 -1.75
N ARG A 127 0.72 -10.51 -1.54
CA ARG A 127 -0.21 -11.26 -2.39
C ARG A 127 -0.23 -10.71 -3.81
N VAL A 128 -0.31 -9.38 -3.96
CA VAL A 128 -0.24 -8.73 -5.27
C VAL A 128 1.08 -9.06 -5.98
N TYR A 129 2.20 -9.05 -5.25
CA TYR A 129 3.49 -9.47 -5.77
C TYR A 129 3.50 -10.93 -6.22
N GLY A 130 2.90 -11.83 -5.44
CA GLY A 130 2.74 -13.24 -5.80
C GLY A 130 1.87 -13.46 -7.04
N GLU A 131 0.80 -12.67 -7.21
CA GLU A 131 -0.03 -12.71 -8.42
C GLU A 131 0.71 -12.24 -9.66
N ILE A 132 1.45 -11.15 -9.51
CA ILE A 132 2.22 -10.53 -10.59
C ILE A 132 3.33 -11.47 -11.12
N HIS A 133 4.03 -12.16 -10.23
CA HIS A 133 5.17 -13.02 -10.59
C HIS A 133 4.78 -14.51 -10.71
N ASP A 134 3.47 -14.80 -10.72
CA ASP A 134 2.90 -16.16 -10.72
C ASP A 134 3.53 -17.11 -9.69
N LEU A 135 3.77 -16.59 -8.49
CA LEU A 135 4.42 -17.32 -7.41
C LEU A 135 3.37 -18.13 -6.63
N ASN A 136 3.05 -19.32 -7.13
CA ASN A 136 2.15 -20.28 -6.45
C ASN A 136 2.51 -20.46 -4.97
N SER A 137 3.81 -20.43 -4.71
CA SER A 137 4.41 -20.51 -3.38
C SER A 137 3.92 -19.43 -2.40
N LEU A 138 3.55 -18.24 -2.87
CA LEU A 138 2.95 -17.16 -2.07
C LEU A 138 1.42 -17.14 -2.15
N LYS A 139 0.82 -17.65 -3.24
CA LYS A 139 -0.64 -17.68 -3.45
C LYS A 139 -1.36 -18.67 -2.54
N GLU A 140 -0.73 -19.80 -2.25
CA GLU A 140 -1.32 -20.91 -1.48
C GLU A 140 -1.40 -20.63 0.02
N LEU A 141 -0.61 -19.68 0.54
CA LEU A 141 -0.51 -19.35 1.96
C LEU A 141 -1.61 -18.36 2.39
N LYS A 142 -2.87 -18.81 2.41
CA LYS A 142 -4.02 -17.94 2.76
C LYS A 142 -4.16 -17.67 4.26
N ASN A 143 -3.71 -18.59 5.11
CA ASN A 143 -3.94 -18.56 6.57
C ASN A 143 -2.65 -18.41 7.40
N GLU A 144 -1.48 -18.47 6.76
CA GLU A 144 -0.18 -18.49 7.44
C GLU A 144 0.60 -17.20 7.12
N ASN A 145 0.20 -16.11 7.77
CA ASN A 145 0.71 -14.76 7.53
C ASN A 145 2.23 -14.66 7.76
N ASP A 146 2.71 -15.26 8.84
CA ASP A 146 4.12 -15.21 9.22
C ASP A 146 4.96 -16.03 8.22
N GLU A 147 4.48 -17.20 7.82
CA GLU A 147 5.15 -18.05 6.83
C GLU A 147 5.28 -17.34 5.48
N LEU A 148 4.22 -16.63 5.03
CA LEU A 148 4.23 -15.87 3.79
C LEU A 148 5.32 -14.79 3.79
N ILE A 149 5.48 -14.07 4.91
CA ILE A 149 6.52 -13.05 5.06
C ILE A 149 7.91 -13.68 5.06
N HIS A 150 8.12 -14.77 5.82
CA HIS A 150 9.42 -15.46 5.86
C HIS A 150 9.82 -16.03 4.50
N LYS A 151 8.87 -16.66 3.80
CA LYS A 151 9.09 -17.19 2.45
C LYS A 151 9.45 -16.11 1.44
N TYR A 152 8.84 -14.92 1.57
CA TYR A 152 9.23 -13.77 0.77
C TYR A 152 10.66 -13.31 1.08
N LEU A 153 10.98 -13.17 2.37
CA LEU A 153 12.30 -12.73 2.84
C LEU A 153 13.42 -13.66 2.36
N ASP A 154 13.18 -14.96 2.32
CA ASP A 154 14.19 -15.95 1.96
C ASP A 154 14.46 -16.03 0.46
N ASN A 155 13.42 -15.84 -0.37
CA ASN A 155 13.50 -16.14 -1.81
C ASN A 155 13.50 -14.90 -2.71
N TYR A 156 12.96 -13.77 -2.26
CA TYR A 156 12.66 -12.63 -3.16
C TYR A 156 13.12 -11.26 -2.64
N SER A 157 13.33 -11.09 -1.34
CA SER A 157 13.72 -9.79 -0.77
C SER A 157 15.15 -9.40 -1.13
N SER A 158 15.34 -8.21 -1.71
CA SER A 158 16.67 -7.65 -1.99
C SER A 158 17.31 -7.06 -0.73
N LYS A 159 16.49 -6.61 0.22
CA LYS A 159 16.90 -5.96 1.48
C LYS A 159 16.51 -6.80 2.70
N LYS A 160 16.63 -8.13 2.60
CA LYS A 160 16.22 -9.11 3.63
C LYS A 160 16.52 -8.65 5.05
N SER A 161 17.77 -8.30 5.35
CA SER A 161 18.19 -7.88 6.70
C SER A 161 17.39 -6.69 7.25
N LYS A 162 17.10 -5.67 6.42
CA LYS A 162 16.35 -4.48 6.85
C LYS A 162 14.88 -4.80 7.07
N VAL A 163 14.28 -5.55 6.14
CA VAL A 163 12.87 -5.93 6.20
C VAL A 163 12.63 -6.85 7.40
N GLN A 164 13.48 -7.88 7.57
CA GLN A 164 13.41 -8.80 8.69
C GLN A 164 13.55 -8.07 10.04
N LYS A 165 14.54 -7.18 10.19
CA LYS A 165 14.71 -6.39 11.42
C LYS A 165 13.48 -5.53 11.72
N SER A 166 12.87 -4.92 10.71
CA SER A 166 11.66 -4.11 10.89
C SER A 166 10.46 -4.97 11.32
N TYR A 167 10.34 -6.18 10.77
CA TYR A 167 9.29 -7.13 11.14
C TYR A 167 9.45 -7.64 12.58
N GLU A 168 10.66 -8.03 12.98
CA GLU A 168 10.97 -8.45 14.35
C GLU A 168 10.70 -7.33 15.36
N THR A 169 11.12 -6.10 15.05
CA THR A 169 10.85 -4.91 15.88
C THR A 169 9.35 -4.69 16.06
N MET A 170 8.56 -4.84 14.99
CA MET A 170 7.11 -4.72 15.05
C MET A 170 6.49 -5.80 15.96
N LEU A 171 6.92 -7.06 15.85
CA LEU A 171 6.43 -8.15 16.70
C LEU A 171 6.73 -7.90 18.19
N GLU A 172 7.93 -7.42 18.51
CA GLU A 172 8.30 -7.04 19.88
C GLU A 172 7.41 -5.93 20.44
N LEU A 173 7.13 -4.90 19.64
CA LEU A 173 6.26 -3.80 20.05
C LEU A 173 4.83 -4.27 20.29
N LEU A 174 4.29 -5.15 19.43
CA LEU A 174 2.96 -5.73 19.60
C LEU A 174 2.86 -6.60 20.86
N LYS A 175 3.92 -7.32 21.24
CA LYS A 175 3.97 -8.09 22.50
C LYS A 175 3.92 -7.16 23.71
N LYS A 176 4.74 -6.12 23.72
CA LYS A 176 4.76 -5.10 24.80
C LYS A 176 3.41 -4.39 24.95
N ASP A 177 2.76 -4.02 23.85
CA ASP A 177 1.45 -3.38 23.87
C ASP A 177 0.37 -4.30 24.48
N LYS A 178 0.40 -5.60 24.16
CA LYS A 178 -0.51 -6.60 24.76
C LYS A 178 -0.30 -6.73 26.26
N GLU A 179 0.95 -6.87 26.71
CA GLU A 179 1.29 -6.97 28.13
C GLU A 179 0.87 -5.71 28.91
N ALA A 180 1.10 -4.51 28.35
CA ALA A 180 0.68 -3.25 28.95
C ALA A 180 -0.86 -3.13 29.05
N MET A 181 -1.58 -3.58 28.02
CA MET A 181 -3.05 -3.60 28.03
C MET A 181 -3.60 -4.56 29.07
N GLU A 182 -2.99 -5.75 29.23
CA GLU A 182 -3.36 -6.69 30.28
C GLU A 182 -3.07 -6.15 31.68
N ALA A 183 -1.91 -5.52 31.89
CA ALA A 183 -1.57 -4.89 33.16
C ALA A 183 -2.58 -3.79 33.54
N LYS A 184 -2.99 -2.95 32.58
CA LYS A 184 -4.04 -1.93 32.77
C LYS A 184 -5.38 -2.56 33.15
N LYS A 185 -5.80 -3.65 32.49
CA LYS A 185 -7.03 -4.38 32.83
C LYS A 185 -6.99 -4.95 34.25
N ARG A 186 -5.85 -5.53 34.68
CA ARG A 186 -5.66 -6.05 36.05
C ARG A 186 -5.72 -4.93 37.10
N ALA A 187 -5.14 -3.77 36.82
CA ALA A 187 -5.17 -2.62 37.72
C ALA A 187 -6.57 -1.97 37.85
N HIS A 188 -7.33 -1.87 36.74
CA HIS A 188 -8.70 -1.34 36.77
C HIS A 188 -9.72 -2.33 37.36
N GLY A 189 -9.50 -3.64 37.24
CA GLY A 189 -10.34 -4.66 37.88
C GLY A 189 -10.27 -4.72 39.41
N SER A 190 -9.41 -3.91 40.05
CA SER A 190 -9.20 -3.91 41.51
C SER A 190 -9.90 -2.75 42.25
N ARG A 191 -10.51 -1.78 41.55
CA ARG A 191 -11.34 -0.77 42.21
C ARG A 191 -12.69 -1.37 42.58
N ARG A 192 -12.80 -1.92 43.80
CA ARG A 192 -14.08 -2.26 44.43
C ARG A 192 -15.02 -1.03 44.35
N PRO A 193 -16.33 -1.21 44.17
CA PRO A 193 -17.27 -0.14 44.48
C PRO A 193 -17.04 0.20 45.96
N THR A 194 -16.69 1.44 46.26
CA THR A 194 -16.79 1.93 47.64
C THR A 194 -18.26 1.83 47.99
N ALA A 195 -18.59 0.81 48.79
CA ALA A 195 -19.88 0.71 49.45
C ALA A 195 -20.07 2.03 50.21
N PHE A 196 -20.90 2.91 49.68
CA PHE A 196 -21.42 4.02 50.45
C PHE A 196 -22.26 3.39 51.56
N SER A 197 -21.69 3.44 52.75
CA SER A 197 -22.29 3.07 54.01
C SER A 197 -23.62 3.82 54.19
N ASN A 198 -24.72 3.07 54.23
CA ASN A 198 -25.92 3.52 54.93
C ASN A 198 -26.13 2.57 56.11
N LEU A 199 -25.56 2.95 57.26
CA LEU A 199 -25.94 2.42 58.56
C LEU A 199 -26.58 3.57 59.34
N THR A 200 -27.85 3.35 59.70
CA THR A 200 -28.61 3.90 60.85
C THR A 200 -28.91 5.41 60.81
N SER A 201 -30.14 5.87 61.02
CA SER A 201 -30.90 5.64 62.25
C SER A 201 -32.41 5.64 62.07
N ALA A 202 -33.04 4.87 62.94
CA ALA A 202 -34.45 4.92 63.27
C ALA A 202 -34.85 6.24 63.95
N GLU A 203 -36.17 6.47 63.96
CA GLU A 203 -36.95 7.37 64.83
C GLU A 203 -36.84 8.89 64.57
N PHE A 204 -37.96 9.51 64.15
CA PHE A 204 -38.72 10.48 64.96
C PHE A 204 -40.05 10.86 64.26
N HIS A 205 -41.14 10.67 65.01
CA HIS A 205 -42.56 11.06 64.83
C HIS A 205 -43.47 10.27 63.88
#